data_AF-A0A4Y2JB06-F1
#
_entry.id   AF-A0A4Y2JB06-F1
#
_cell.length_a   1.000
_cell.length_b   1.000
_cell.length_c   1.000
_cell.angle_alpha   90.00
_cell.angle_beta   90.00
_cell.angle_gamma   90.00
#
_symmetry.space_group_name_H-M   'P 1'
#
loop_
_entity.id
_entity.type
_entity.pdbx_description
1 polymer ?
#
loop_
_entity_poly.entity_id
_entity_poly.type
_entity_poly.pdbx_seq_one_letter_code
_entity_poly.pdbx_strand_id
1 'polypeptide(L)'
;MNNEIACENATEHTVTEWLSCDIAANQLYIDEKIISLVQNKPQDDSDLEETDDPEKVLVSHSEASNALEIALRCIEQSENATSTDILFMRRWHNIASTSRITSLRQTNFFSPKDR
;
A
#
# COMPACT_ATOMS: atom_id res chain seq x y z
N MET A 1 36.83 8.10 -13.28
CA MET A 1 35.39 8.34 -13.50
C MET A 1 35.05 7.72 -14.84
N ASN A 2 34.52 6.50 -14.84
CA ASN A 2 34.05 5.85 -16.06
C ASN A 2 32.53 5.79 -15.96
N ASN A 3 31.88 6.76 -16.59
CA ASN A 3 30.45 6.79 -16.79
C ASN A 3 30.23 6.60 -18.28
N GLU A 4 30.05 5.35 -18.73
CA GLU A 4 29.65 5.10 -20.10
C GLU A 4 28.74 3.86 -20.18
N ILE A 5 27.43 4.18 -20.19
CA ILE A 5 26.39 3.58 -21.03
C ILE A 5 26.18 2.07 -20.88
N ALA A 6 25.39 1.68 -19.87
CA ALA A 6 24.72 0.37 -19.80
C ALA A 6 23.53 0.27 -20.79
N CYS A 7 23.71 0.75 -22.03
CA CYS A 7 22.65 0.84 -23.04
C CYS A 7 23.16 0.47 -24.45
N GLU A 8 24.20 -0.36 -24.58
CA GLU A 8 24.73 -0.75 -25.89
C GLU A 8 24.24 -2.14 -26.35
N ASN A 9 23.52 -2.90 -25.51
CA ASN A 9 23.23 -4.31 -25.78
C ASN A 9 21.73 -4.65 -25.92
N ALA A 10 20.83 -3.65 -25.86
CA ALA A 10 19.41 -3.89 -26.10
C ALA A 10 19.21 -4.12 -27.60
N THR A 11 19.10 -5.39 -27.99
CA THR A 11 18.84 -5.78 -29.38
C THR A 11 17.33 -5.78 -29.64
N GLU A 12 16.94 -5.60 -30.90
CA GLU A 12 15.54 -5.68 -31.33
C GLU A 12 14.87 -6.96 -30.83
N HIS A 13 15.60 -8.08 -30.84
CA HIS A 13 15.16 -9.35 -30.26
C HIS A 13 14.74 -9.22 -28.79
N THR A 14 15.57 -8.59 -27.94
CA THR A 14 15.25 -8.38 -26.52
C THR A 14 14.01 -7.51 -26.34
N VAL A 15 13.84 -6.47 -27.16
CA VAL A 15 12.66 -5.61 -27.13
C VAL A 15 11.41 -6.38 -27.56
N THR A 16 11.50 -7.21 -28.60
CA THR A 16 10.39 -8.03 -29.09
C THR A 16 10.03 -9.16 -28.13
N GLU A 17 11.01 -9.74 -27.44
CA GLU A 17 10.79 -10.77 -26.43
C GLU A 17 10.04 -10.19 -25.22
N TRP A 18 10.45 -9.02 -24.74
CA TRP A 18 9.75 -8.28 -23.68
C TRP A 18 8.32 -7.90 -24.07
N LEU A 19 8.12 -7.38 -25.29
CA LEU A 19 6.79 -7.04 -25.80
C LEU A 19 5.89 -8.27 -25.98
N SER A 20 6.48 -9.43 -26.30
CA SER A 20 5.73 -10.67 -26.52
C SER A 20 5.31 -11.34 -25.20
N CYS A 21 6.05 -11.14 -24.11
CA CYS A 21 5.69 -11.63 -22.78
C CYS A 21 4.33 -11.10 -22.33
N ASP A 22 4.04 -9.82 -22.58
CA ASP A 22 2.77 -9.20 -22.18
C ASP A 22 1.59 -9.65 -23.04
N ILE A 23 1.83 -10.04 -24.30
CA ILE A 23 0.78 -10.49 -25.22
C ILE A 23 0.40 -11.94 -24.95
N ALA A 24 1.38 -12.80 -24.65
CA ALA A 24 1.14 -14.20 -24.32
C ALA A 24 0.57 -14.39 -22.89
N ALA A 25 0.91 -13.50 -21.94
CA ALA A 25 0.44 -13.56 -20.56
C ALA A 25 -0.83 -12.74 -20.27
N ASN A 26 -1.18 -11.74 -21.11
CA ASN A 26 -2.49 -11.06 -21.03
C ASN A 26 -3.59 -11.93 -21.66
N GLN A 27 -3.83 -13.11 -21.10
CA GLN A 27 -5.19 -13.61 -21.10
C GLN A 27 -6.01 -12.57 -20.34
N LEU A 28 -6.85 -11.79 -21.02
CA LEU A 28 -7.79 -10.88 -20.37
C LEU A 28 -8.71 -11.72 -19.47
N TYR A 29 -8.34 -11.84 -18.21
CA TYR A 29 -9.17 -12.46 -17.21
C TYR A 29 -10.32 -11.51 -16.95
N ILE A 30 -11.49 -11.84 -17.49
CA ILE A 30 -12.75 -11.21 -17.11
C ILE A 30 -12.99 -11.50 -15.62
N ASP A 31 -13.63 -10.55 -14.93
CA ASP A 31 -13.83 -10.61 -13.48
C ASP A 31 -14.43 -11.95 -13.03
N GLU A 32 -15.34 -12.54 -13.83
CA GLU A 32 -15.96 -13.83 -13.52
C GLU A 32 -14.94 -14.99 -13.49
N LYS A 33 -13.92 -14.95 -14.35
CA LYS A 33 -12.85 -15.95 -14.35
C LYS A 33 -11.91 -15.80 -13.17
N ILE A 34 -11.66 -14.58 -12.72
CA ILE A 34 -10.83 -14.30 -11.53
C ILE A 34 -11.54 -14.83 -10.29
N ILE A 35 -12.83 -14.50 -10.13
CA ILE A 35 -13.66 -14.96 -9.00
C ILE A 35 -13.71 -16.49 -8.97
N SER A 36 -13.93 -17.13 -10.12
CA SER A 36 -13.94 -18.58 -10.24
C SER A 36 -12.60 -19.22 -9.84
N LEU A 37 -11.46 -18.63 -10.23
CA LEU A 37 -10.14 -19.15 -9.87
C LEU A 37 -9.87 -19.08 -8.35
N VAL A 38 -10.31 -18.00 -7.71
CA VAL A 38 -10.15 -17.79 -6.26
C VAL A 38 -11.06 -18.72 -5.47
N GLN A 39 -12.29 -18.94 -5.93
CA GLN A 39 -13.30 -19.71 -5.21
C GLN A 39 -13.23 -21.22 -5.42
N ASN A 40 -12.69 -21.71 -6.55
CA ASN A 40 -12.63 -23.14 -6.86
C ASN A 40 -11.36 -23.84 -6.35
N LYS A 41 -10.58 -23.20 -5.47
CA LYS A 41 -9.49 -23.91 -4.81
C LYS A 41 -10.12 -24.99 -3.90
N PRO A 42 -9.74 -26.27 -4.02
CA PRO A 42 -10.35 -27.31 -3.20
C PRO A 42 -10.13 -26.95 -1.74
N GLN A 43 -11.24 -26.76 -1.01
CA GLN A 43 -11.21 -26.74 0.44
C GLN A 43 -10.72 -28.12 0.88
N ASP A 44 -9.48 -28.17 1.34
CA ASP A 44 -9.02 -29.29 2.15
C ASP A 44 -9.71 -29.13 3.51
N ASP A 45 -10.92 -29.68 3.62
CA ASP A 45 -11.77 -29.68 4.83
C ASP A 45 -11.19 -30.62 5.92
N SER A 46 -9.88 -30.54 6.17
CA SER A 46 -9.28 -31.13 7.35
C SER A 46 -9.36 -30.12 8.48
N ASP A 47 -10.49 -30.19 9.17
CA ASP A 47 -10.78 -29.77 10.55
C ASP A 47 -9.53 -29.38 11.37
N LEU A 48 -9.15 -28.10 11.27
CA LEU A 48 -8.36 -27.41 12.26
C LEU A 48 -9.08 -26.10 12.52
N GLU A 49 -9.84 -26.07 13.61
CA GLU A 49 -10.07 -24.84 14.34
C GLU A 49 -8.70 -24.26 14.75
N GLU A 50 -8.11 -23.47 13.87
CA GLU A 50 -7.20 -22.41 14.25
C GLU A 50 -7.93 -21.11 13.95
N THR A 51 -8.70 -20.69 14.95
CA THR A 51 -8.97 -19.27 15.18
C THR A 51 -7.63 -18.55 15.35
N ASP A 52 -6.97 -18.26 14.24
CA ASP A 52 -5.95 -17.24 14.10
C ASP A 52 -6.31 -16.45 12.83
N ASP A 53 -7.48 -15.79 12.86
CA ASP A 53 -7.48 -14.46 12.27
C ASP A 53 -6.47 -13.71 13.13
N PRO A 54 -5.26 -13.39 12.65
CA PRO A 54 -4.27 -12.73 13.49
C PRO A 54 -4.95 -11.45 13.90
N GLU A 55 -5.40 -11.39 15.16
CA GLU A 55 -6.26 -10.35 15.71
C GLU A 55 -5.83 -9.07 15.03
N LYS A 56 -6.58 -8.64 14.00
CA LYS A 56 -6.05 -7.65 13.07
C LYS A 56 -6.01 -6.40 13.88
N VAL A 57 -4.87 -6.11 14.51
CA VAL A 57 -4.72 -5.03 15.47
C VAL A 57 -4.95 -3.78 14.65
N LEU A 58 -6.21 -3.36 14.60
CA LEU A 58 -6.63 -2.18 13.89
C LEU A 58 -6.12 -1.03 14.73
N VAL A 59 -4.91 -0.58 14.40
CA VAL A 59 -4.31 0.60 15.01
C VAL A 59 -5.32 1.73 14.88
N SER A 60 -5.81 2.22 16.01
CA SER A 60 -6.73 3.35 16.04
C SER A 60 -6.09 4.56 15.35
N HIS A 61 -6.90 5.42 14.72
CA HIS A 61 -6.40 6.68 14.15
C HIS A 61 -5.66 7.53 15.19
N SER A 62 -6.06 7.48 16.45
CA SER A 62 -5.35 8.17 17.55
C SER A 62 -3.96 7.58 17.76
N GLU A 63 -3.85 6.26 17.71
CA GLU A 63 -2.61 5.53 17.97
C GLU A 63 -1.63 5.67 16.80
N ALA A 64 -2.13 5.59 15.56
CA ALA A 64 -1.33 5.89 14.37
C ALA A 64 -0.83 7.34 14.37
N SER A 65 -1.67 8.30 14.78
CA SER A 65 -1.28 9.71 14.90
C SER A 65 -0.21 9.92 15.96
N ASN A 66 -0.36 9.29 17.13
CA ASN A 66 0.63 9.38 18.21
C ASN A 66 1.97 8.75 17.80
N ALA A 67 1.95 7.58 17.15
CA ALA A 67 3.14 6.92 16.64
C ALA A 67 3.89 7.79 15.61
N LEU A 68 3.16 8.45 14.70
CA LEU A 68 3.75 9.39 13.74
C LEU A 68 4.35 10.63 14.39
N GLU A 69 3.72 11.17 15.44
CA GLU A 69 4.26 12.31 16.20
C GLU A 69 5.57 11.93 16.89
N ILE A 70 5.62 10.75 17.53
CA ILE A 70 6.82 10.25 18.19
C ILE A 70 7.93 10.02 17.16
N ALA A 71 7.63 9.36 16.03
CA ALA A 71 8.61 9.12 14.97
C ALA A 71 9.18 10.43 14.40
N LEU A 72 8.32 11.45 14.20
CA LEU A 72 8.76 12.76 13.73
C LEU A 72 9.73 13.41 14.73
N ARG A 73 9.42 13.36 16.02
CA ARG A 73 10.28 13.89 17.09
C ARG A 73 11.64 13.21 17.12
N CYS A 74 11.68 11.89 16.93
CA CYS A 74 12.94 11.14 16.86
C CYS A 74 13.81 11.55 15.67
N ILE A 75 13.20 11.79 14.51
CA ILE A 75 13.92 12.19 13.29
C ILE A 75 14.39 13.64 13.37
N GLU A 76 13.60 14.53 13.96
CA GLU A 76 14.01 15.92 14.20
C GLU A 76 15.17 16.05 15.20
N GLN A 77 15.31 15.10 16.12
CA GLN A 77 16.42 15.03 17.09
C GLN A 77 17.62 14.22 16.60
N SER A 78 17.48 13.50 15.49
CA SER A 78 18.54 12.66 14.94
C SER A 78 19.62 13.51 14.27
N GLU A 79 20.87 13.35 14.73
CA GLU A 79 22.03 14.02 14.14
C GLU A 79 22.31 13.55 12.69
N ASN A 80 21.82 12.37 12.33
CA ASN A 80 22.00 11.77 11.01
C ASN A 80 20.84 12.05 10.04
N ALA A 81 19.76 12.70 10.50
CA ALA A 81 18.62 12.98 9.65
C ALA A 81 18.94 14.14 8.71
N THR A 82 18.72 13.92 7.40
CA THR A 82 18.82 15.02 6.44
C THR A 82 17.57 15.88 6.48
N SER A 83 17.67 17.12 6.00
CA SER A 83 16.51 18.02 5.87
C SER A 83 15.39 17.42 5.02
N THR A 84 15.75 16.56 4.06
CA THR A 84 14.82 15.82 3.21
C THR A 84 13.99 14.82 4.02
N ASP A 85 14.62 14.05 4.91
CA ASP A 85 13.94 13.07 5.77
C ASP A 85 12.91 13.74 6.68
N ILE A 86 13.29 14.87 7.28
CA ILE A 86 12.41 15.68 8.13
C ILE A 86 11.21 16.20 7.32
N LEU A 87 11.43 16.70 6.10
CA LEU A 87 10.36 17.21 5.25
C LEU A 87 9.37 16.12 4.84
N PHE A 88 9.87 14.93 4.50
CA PHE A 88 9.02 13.78 4.16
C PHE A 88 8.16 13.35 5.34
N MET A 89 8.74 13.24 6.54
CA MET A 89 8.00 12.85 7.74
C MET A 89 6.94 13.88 8.13
N ARG A 90 7.25 15.18 8.03
CA ARG A 90 6.25 16.25 8.27
C ARG A 90 5.09 16.17 7.28
N ARG A 91 5.37 15.86 6.00
CA ARG A 91 4.33 15.70 4.97
C ARG A 91 3.41 14.53 5.30
N TRP A 92 3.96 13.37 5.66
CA TRP A 92 3.16 12.20 6.03
C TRP A 92 2.31 12.43 7.28
N HIS A 93 2.88 13.05 8.31
CA HIS A 93 2.14 13.45 9.51
C HIS A 93 0.97 14.40 9.17
N ASN A 94 1.18 15.37 8.28
CA ASN A 94 0.12 16.29 7.85
C ASN A 94 -1.00 15.56 7.08
N ILE A 95 -0.66 14.65 6.17
CA ILE A 95 -1.64 13.84 5.43
C ILE A 95 -2.48 12.99 6.40
N ALA A 96 -1.84 12.32 7.36
CA ALA A 96 -2.54 11.54 8.38
C ALA A 96 -3.41 12.40 9.30
N SER A 97 -2.96 13.61 9.65
CA SER A 97 -3.77 14.55 10.44
C SER A 97 -4.95 15.13 9.64
N THR A 98 -4.79 15.32 8.34
CA THR A 98 -5.85 15.82 7.44
C THR A 98 -6.89 14.74 7.14
N SER A 99 -6.49 13.48 6.98
CA SER A 99 -7.43 12.37 6.78
C SER A 99 -8.39 12.21 7.97
N ARG A 100 -7.94 12.52 9.19
CA ARG A 100 -8.80 12.62 10.39
C ARG A 100 -9.90 13.67 10.22
N ILE A 101 -9.61 14.82 9.60
CA ILE A 101 -10.58 15.92 9.41
C ILE A 101 -11.59 15.58 8.30
N THR A 102 -11.17 14.90 7.23
CA THR A 102 -12.08 14.50 6.15
C THR A 102 -13.01 13.37 6.57
N SER A 103 -12.52 12.37 7.31
CA SER A 103 -13.38 11.31 7.87
C SER A 103 -14.37 11.85 8.89
N LEU A 104 -13.93 12.78 9.76
CA LEU A 104 -14.81 13.45 10.73
C LEU A 104 -15.92 14.27 10.06
N ARG A 105 -15.68 14.81 8.85
CA ARG A 105 -16.70 15.54 8.09
C ARG A 105 -17.70 14.61 7.42
N GLN A 106 -17.30 13.40 7.03
CA GLN A 106 -18.23 12.40 6.47
C GLN A 106 -19.20 11.87 7.55
N THR A 107 -18.73 11.61 8.76
CA THR A 107 -19.60 11.14 9.86
C THR A 107 -20.62 12.19 10.31
N ASN A 108 -20.29 13.48 10.19
CA ASN A 108 -21.22 14.58 10.53
C ASN A 108 -22.27 14.85 9.43
N PHE A 109 -22.08 14.35 8.21
CA PHE A 109 -23.03 14.52 7.10
C PHE A 109 -24.10 13.41 7.05
N PHE A 110 -23.84 12.27 7.70
CA PHE A 110 -24.69 11.08 7.68
C PHE A 110 -25.48 10.83 8.97
N SER A 111 -25.73 11.86 9.79
CA SER A 111 -26.72 11.74 10.87
C SER A 111 -28.07 12.27 10.36
N PRO A 112 -29.07 11.41 10.04
CA PRO A 112 -30.44 11.87 9.88
C PRO A 112 -30.87 12.50 11.20
N LYS A 113 -31.24 13.78 11.15
CA LYS A 113 -31.90 14.43 12.26
C LYS A 113 -33.35 13.95 12.24
N ASP A 114 -33.65 12.92 13.03
CA ASP A 114 -35.01 12.43 13.24
C ASP A 114 -35.93 13.63 13.56
N ARG A 115 -37.00 13.76 12.78
CA ARG A 115 -38.10 14.72 12.95
C ARG A 115 -39.37 13.96 13.22
#